data_AF-A0A7W7RES2-F1
#
_entry.id   AF-A0A7W7RES2-F1
#
_cell.length_a   1.000
_cell.length_b   1.000
_cell.length_c   1.000
_cell.angle_alpha   90.00
_cell.angle_beta   90.00
_cell.angle_gamma   90.00
#
_symmetry.space_group_name_H-M   'P 1'
#
loop_
_entity.id
_entity.type
_entity.pdbx_description
1 polymer ?
#
loop_
_entity_poly.entity_id
_entity_poly.type
_entity_poly.pdbx_seq_one_letter_code
_entity_poly.pdbx_strand_id
1 'polypeptide(L)'
;MEFASLREVRHTIIRTIGNRLREDTPWRGHDYDFTGVIFDGGDMHGAHFTGGTVSFFGSKFVGSQFAFSAAKFTGSSVVFTMAEFAGAAVNFDHSEFAGATVNFRDAAFTGGSVSSYGARFIGGRVDFFGARFADGKVLFNNARFTGGIVSFNRATFIGATVLFDRASFAGGTVSFDRARFVDGQVSIRYDQNMPEPDAAMCPEGLLDAEAAGRTGVVRLPDTWKLD
;
A
#
# COMPACT_ATOMS: atom_id res chain seq x y z
N MET A 1 26.75 -22.66 0.34
CA MET A 1 26.37 -22.85 -1.08
C MET A 1 24.88 -23.12 -1.24
N GLU A 2 24.30 -24.08 -0.51
CA GLU A 2 22.88 -24.47 -0.60
C GLU A 2 21.86 -23.33 -0.36
N PHE A 3 22.10 -22.47 0.64
CA PHE A 3 21.26 -21.29 0.89
C PHE A 3 21.33 -20.23 -0.24
N ALA A 4 22.47 -20.13 -0.93
CA ALA A 4 22.63 -19.20 -2.04
C ALA A 4 21.94 -19.73 -3.32
N SER A 5 22.02 -21.04 -3.60
CA SER A 5 21.31 -21.62 -4.73
C SER A 5 19.79 -21.54 -4.58
N LEU A 6 19.25 -21.76 -3.38
CA LEU A 6 17.81 -21.62 -3.13
C LEU A 6 17.33 -20.17 -3.27
N ARG A 7 18.18 -19.20 -2.88
CA ARG A 7 17.93 -17.78 -3.12
C ARG A 7 17.86 -17.49 -4.62
N GLU A 8 18.83 -17.92 -5.41
CA GLU A 8 18.84 -17.68 -6.86
C GLU A 8 17.68 -18.35 -7.59
N VAL A 9 17.27 -19.55 -7.14
CA VAL A 9 16.07 -20.23 -7.65
C VAL A 9 14.82 -19.39 -7.37
N ARG A 10 14.64 -18.89 -6.13
CA ARG A 10 13.50 -18.03 -5.78
C ARG A 10 13.48 -16.74 -6.62
N HIS A 11 14.60 -16.05 -6.77
CA HIS A 11 14.70 -14.86 -7.62
C HIS A 11 14.38 -15.17 -9.08
N THR A 12 14.81 -16.32 -9.58
CA THR A 12 14.50 -16.77 -10.94
C THR A 12 13.02 -17.06 -11.12
N ILE A 13 12.37 -17.70 -10.15
CA ILE A 13 10.92 -17.95 -10.17
C ILE A 13 10.16 -16.62 -10.20
N ILE A 14 10.47 -15.70 -9.28
CA ILE A 14 9.83 -14.38 -9.20
C ILE A 14 9.99 -13.61 -10.52
N ARG A 15 11.22 -13.54 -11.03
CA ARG A 15 11.52 -12.86 -12.31
C ARG A 15 10.79 -13.49 -13.48
N THR A 16 10.68 -14.82 -13.51
CA THR A 16 9.96 -15.54 -14.57
C THR A 16 8.48 -15.22 -14.52
N ILE A 17 7.86 -15.26 -13.34
CA ILE A 17 6.46 -14.88 -13.15
C ILE A 17 6.25 -13.43 -13.58
N GLY A 18 7.05 -12.48 -13.08
CA GLY A 18 6.95 -11.06 -13.44
C GLY A 18 7.06 -10.81 -14.94
N ASN A 19 8.04 -11.43 -15.60
CA ASN A 19 8.19 -11.36 -17.06
C ASN A 19 6.96 -11.87 -17.81
N ARG A 20 6.36 -12.97 -17.35
CA ARG A 20 5.18 -13.55 -18.00
C ARG A 20 3.92 -12.72 -17.78
N LEU A 21 3.79 -12.07 -16.63
CA LEU A 21 2.63 -11.22 -16.32
C LEU A 21 2.67 -9.87 -17.06
N ARG A 22 3.84 -9.37 -17.45
CA ARG A 22 3.99 -8.17 -18.30
C ARG A 22 3.41 -8.36 -19.70
N GLU A 23 3.60 -9.55 -20.24
CA GLU A 23 3.13 -9.94 -21.56
C GLU A 23 1.70 -10.49 -21.50
N ASP A 24 0.99 -10.45 -22.63
CA ASP A 24 -0.33 -11.08 -22.73
C ASP A 24 -0.18 -12.60 -22.87
N THR A 25 0.01 -13.27 -21.73
CA THR A 25 0.28 -14.70 -21.66
C THR A 25 -0.77 -15.43 -20.83
N PRO A 26 -0.89 -16.76 -21.00
CA PRO A 26 -1.73 -17.59 -20.14
C PRO A 26 -1.33 -17.60 -18.66
N TRP A 27 -0.27 -16.92 -18.24
CA TRP A 27 0.10 -16.82 -16.83
C TRP A 27 -0.81 -15.85 -16.07
N ARG A 28 -1.49 -14.95 -16.79
CA ARG A 28 -2.46 -14.03 -16.21
C ARG A 28 -3.71 -14.76 -15.71
N GLY A 29 -4.23 -14.32 -14.57
CA GLY A 29 -5.47 -14.84 -13.97
C GLY A 29 -5.36 -16.16 -13.23
N HIS A 30 -4.14 -16.61 -12.96
CA HIS A 30 -3.88 -17.73 -12.08
C HIS A 30 -3.57 -17.32 -10.66
N ASP A 31 -3.72 -18.29 -9.76
CA ASP A 31 -3.32 -18.17 -8.37
C ASP A 31 -1.81 -18.41 -8.23
N TYR A 32 -1.15 -17.58 -7.43
CA TYR A 32 0.25 -17.69 -7.06
C TYR A 32 0.39 -17.69 -5.55
N ASP A 33 0.90 -18.76 -4.98
CA ASP A 33 1.06 -18.90 -3.54
C ASP A 33 2.53 -18.79 -3.11
N PHE A 34 2.83 -17.75 -2.35
CA PHE A 34 4.11 -17.49 -1.71
C PHE A 34 3.98 -17.42 -0.18
N THR A 35 3.00 -18.12 0.38
CA THR A 35 2.77 -18.20 1.82
C THR A 35 4.05 -18.56 2.57
N GLY A 36 4.40 -17.76 3.58
CA GLY A 36 5.55 -17.98 4.46
C GLY A 36 6.93 -17.79 3.81
N VAL A 37 7.01 -17.35 2.55
CA VAL A 37 8.29 -17.17 1.86
C VAL A 37 9.06 -15.97 2.44
N ILE A 38 10.38 -16.09 2.55
CA ILE A 38 11.27 -14.96 2.85
C ILE A 38 11.76 -14.37 1.52
N PHE A 39 11.40 -13.12 1.27
CA PHE A 39 11.81 -12.32 0.13
C PHE A 39 12.93 -11.37 0.52
N ASP A 40 13.96 -11.32 -0.29
CA ASP A 40 15.08 -10.39 -0.17
C ASP A 40 15.25 -9.53 -1.43
N GLY A 41 14.11 -9.27 -2.08
CA GLY A 41 13.96 -8.57 -3.35
C GLY A 41 12.98 -9.28 -4.28
N GLY A 42 12.46 -8.54 -5.24
CA GLY A 42 11.60 -9.07 -6.30
C GLY A 42 11.11 -7.97 -7.23
N ASP A 43 10.88 -8.34 -8.48
CA ASP A 43 10.49 -7.39 -9.52
C ASP A 43 9.27 -7.92 -10.29
N MET A 44 8.16 -7.22 -10.07
CA MET A 44 6.88 -7.36 -10.74
C MET A 44 6.46 -6.03 -11.39
N HIS A 45 7.41 -5.13 -11.72
CA HIS A 45 7.07 -3.87 -12.37
C HIS A 45 6.29 -4.12 -13.67
N GLY A 46 5.25 -3.35 -13.95
CA GLY A 46 4.45 -3.49 -15.17
C GLY A 46 3.71 -4.84 -15.31
N ALA A 47 3.72 -5.71 -14.29
CA ALA A 47 3.00 -6.97 -14.33
C ALA A 47 1.49 -6.73 -14.31
N HIS A 48 0.73 -7.55 -15.06
CA HIS A 48 -0.73 -7.51 -15.04
C HIS A 48 -1.28 -8.73 -14.28
N PHE A 49 -1.94 -8.46 -13.16
CA PHE A 49 -2.64 -9.41 -12.31
C PHE A 49 -4.15 -9.32 -12.58
N THR A 50 -4.67 -10.16 -13.47
CA THR A 50 -6.06 -10.09 -13.95
C THR A 50 -6.89 -11.24 -13.41
N GLY A 51 -7.62 -11.05 -12.31
CA GLY A 51 -8.24 -12.16 -11.57
C GLY A 51 -7.20 -13.00 -10.82
N GLY A 52 -7.65 -14.09 -10.21
CA GLY A 52 -6.81 -14.95 -9.37
C GLY A 52 -6.33 -14.28 -8.07
N THR A 53 -5.62 -15.06 -7.27
CA THR A 53 -5.08 -14.68 -5.96
C THR A 53 -3.57 -14.78 -5.94
N VAL A 54 -2.89 -13.71 -5.57
CA VAL A 54 -1.45 -13.71 -5.26
C VAL A 54 -1.29 -13.62 -3.76
N SER A 55 -0.94 -14.75 -3.13
CA SER A 55 -0.78 -14.84 -1.68
C SER A 55 0.68 -14.66 -1.27
N PHE A 56 0.90 -13.73 -0.36
CA PHE A 56 2.11 -13.49 0.42
C PHE A 56 1.80 -13.64 1.92
N PHE A 57 0.79 -14.44 2.27
CA PHE A 57 0.33 -14.63 3.64
C PHE A 57 1.50 -15.02 4.56
N GLY A 58 1.68 -14.29 5.66
CA GLY A 58 2.74 -14.57 6.64
C GLY A 58 4.16 -14.56 6.07
N SER A 59 4.37 -14.00 4.88
CA SER A 59 5.71 -13.89 4.27
C SER A 59 6.54 -12.79 4.94
N LYS A 60 7.86 -12.84 4.75
CA LYS A 60 8.77 -11.83 5.29
C LYS A 60 9.57 -11.19 4.17
N PHE A 61 9.57 -9.87 4.08
CA PHE A 61 10.37 -9.08 3.16
C PHE A 61 11.51 -8.43 3.94
N VAL A 62 12.75 -8.78 3.60
CA VAL A 62 13.96 -8.32 4.26
C VAL A 62 14.88 -7.61 3.28
N GLY A 63 15.52 -6.53 3.72
CA GLY A 63 16.53 -5.86 2.91
C GLY A 63 15.95 -5.12 1.70
N SER A 64 16.12 -5.68 0.50
CA SER A 64 15.84 -4.97 -0.76
C SER A 64 14.35 -4.80 -1.05
N GLN A 65 14.06 -3.81 -1.89
CA GLN A 65 12.72 -3.49 -2.38
C GLN A 65 12.05 -4.65 -3.13
N PHE A 66 10.73 -4.78 -2.96
CA PHE A 66 9.86 -5.58 -3.82
C PHE A 66 9.00 -4.64 -4.68
N ALA A 67 9.20 -4.67 -6.00
CA ALA A 67 8.64 -3.69 -6.92
C ALA A 67 7.39 -4.21 -7.63
N PHE A 68 6.30 -3.44 -7.55
CA PHE A 68 5.06 -3.53 -8.33
C PHE A 68 4.79 -2.21 -9.08
N SER A 69 5.80 -1.39 -9.29
CA SER A 69 5.62 -0.09 -9.96
C SER A 69 5.04 -0.29 -11.37
N ALA A 70 4.06 0.52 -11.75
CA ALA A 70 3.30 0.42 -12.99
C ALA A 70 2.53 -0.91 -13.20
N ALA A 71 2.44 -1.77 -12.18
CA ALA A 71 1.64 -3.00 -12.26
C ALA A 71 0.15 -2.68 -12.37
N LYS A 72 -0.62 -3.59 -12.96
CA LYS A 72 -2.08 -3.50 -13.06
C LYS A 72 -2.71 -4.66 -12.30
N PHE A 73 -3.58 -4.35 -11.36
CA PHE A 73 -4.36 -5.30 -10.58
C PHE A 73 -5.82 -5.14 -11.00
N THR A 74 -6.36 -6.08 -11.75
CA THR A 74 -7.73 -6.01 -12.29
C THR A 74 -8.53 -7.20 -11.80
N GLY A 75 -9.51 -6.98 -10.92
CA GLY A 75 -10.35 -8.05 -10.35
C GLY A 75 -9.58 -9.13 -9.58
N SER A 76 -8.30 -8.90 -9.26
CA SER A 76 -7.43 -9.84 -8.54
C SER A 76 -7.46 -9.60 -7.04
N SER A 77 -7.01 -10.60 -6.27
CA SER A 77 -6.77 -10.50 -4.84
C SER A 77 -5.27 -10.62 -4.56
N VAL A 78 -4.67 -9.67 -3.86
CA VAL A 78 -3.27 -9.72 -3.43
C VAL A 78 -3.23 -9.70 -1.91
N VAL A 79 -2.68 -10.74 -1.30
CA VAL A 79 -2.81 -11.00 0.14
C VAL A 79 -1.46 -10.90 0.83
N PHE A 80 -1.25 -9.87 1.63
CA PHE A 80 -0.12 -9.65 2.53
C PHE A 80 -0.54 -9.76 4.02
N THR A 81 -1.64 -10.45 4.32
CA THR A 81 -2.10 -10.64 5.69
C THR A 81 -1.00 -11.25 6.55
N MET A 82 -0.72 -10.65 7.70
CA MET A 82 0.38 -11.01 8.63
C MET A 82 1.79 -11.00 8.00
N ALA A 83 1.99 -10.36 6.85
CA ALA A 83 3.33 -10.23 6.27
C ALA A 83 4.19 -9.25 7.09
N GLU A 84 5.50 -9.48 7.12
CA GLU A 84 6.48 -8.62 7.81
C GLU A 84 7.41 -7.95 6.79
N PHE A 85 7.49 -6.62 6.79
CA PHE A 85 8.38 -5.81 5.97
C PHE A 85 9.47 -5.18 6.85
N ALA A 86 10.56 -5.92 7.03
CA ALA A 86 11.69 -5.55 7.87
C ALA A 86 12.77 -4.84 7.06
N GLY A 87 12.68 -3.51 6.99
CA GLY A 87 13.55 -2.64 6.20
C GLY A 87 13.30 -2.67 4.69
N ALA A 88 12.51 -3.62 4.19
CA ALA A 88 12.16 -3.72 2.78
C ALA A 88 11.06 -2.72 2.41
N ALA A 89 11.20 -2.09 1.24
CA ALA A 89 10.17 -1.24 0.67
C ALA A 89 9.26 -2.04 -0.28
N VAL A 90 7.96 -1.78 -0.25
CA VAL A 90 7.01 -2.23 -1.28
C VAL A 90 6.62 -1.03 -2.13
N ASN A 91 6.76 -1.17 -3.44
CA ASN A 91 6.56 -0.06 -4.36
C ASN A 91 5.44 -0.36 -5.35
N PHE A 92 4.35 0.39 -5.25
CA PHE A 92 3.19 0.41 -6.14
C PHE A 92 3.11 1.72 -6.93
N ASP A 93 4.21 2.44 -7.10
CA ASP A 93 4.21 3.72 -7.80
C ASP A 93 3.66 3.55 -9.22
N HIS A 94 2.73 4.42 -9.60
CA HIS A 94 2.03 4.40 -10.87
C HIS A 94 1.24 3.12 -11.17
N SER A 95 0.98 2.26 -10.17
CA SER A 95 0.15 1.07 -10.37
C SER A 95 -1.33 1.43 -10.52
N GLU A 96 -2.10 0.51 -11.08
CA GLU A 96 -3.55 0.63 -11.18
C GLU A 96 -4.25 -0.53 -10.45
N PHE A 97 -5.22 -0.21 -9.61
CA PHE A 97 -6.09 -1.16 -8.92
C PHE A 97 -7.51 -0.96 -9.44
N ALA A 98 -7.99 -1.85 -10.29
CA ALA A 98 -9.30 -1.79 -10.93
C ALA A 98 -10.18 -2.94 -10.42
N GLY A 99 -11.03 -2.66 -9.43
CA GLY A 99 -11.86 -3.68 -8.79
C GLY A 99 -11.07 -4.79 -8.06
N ALA A 100 -9.76 -4.57 -7.82
CA ALA A 100 -8.89 -5.50 -7.12
C ALA A 100 -8.95 -5.29 -5.60
N THR A 101 -8.61 -6.34 -4.84
CA THR A 101 -8.42 -6.24 -3.38
C THR A 101 -6.96 -6.46 -3.04
N VAL A 102 -6.37 -5.57 -2.26
CA VAL A 102 -5.04 -5.74 -1.67
C VAL A 102 -5.16 -5.71 -0.15
N ASN A 103 -4.73 -6.77 0.51
CA ASN A 103 -4.96 -6.97 1.93
C ASN A 103 -3.64 -7.01 2.70
N PHE A 104 -3.41 -6.01 3.54
CA PHE A 104 -2.28 -5.89 4.48
C PHE A 104 -2.74 -6.03 5.94
N ARG A 105 -3.85 -6.74 6.18
CA ARG A 105 -4.41 -6.91 7.51
C ARG A 105 -3.36 -7.53 8.45
N ASP A 106 -3.20 -6.90 9.61
CA ASP A 106 -2.25 -7.32 10.65
C ASP A 106 -0.78 -7.42 10.15
N ALA A 107 -0.45 -6.80 9.00
CA ALA A 107 0.92 -6.74 8.50
C ALA A 107 1.79 -5.80 9.36
N ALA A 108 3.08 -6.10 9.44
CA ALA A 108 4.05 -5.31 10.20
C ALA A 108 5.09 -4.69 9.26
N PHE A 109 5.24 -3.37 9.29
CA PHE A 109 6.27 -2.63 8.58
C PHE A 109 7.24 -2.06 9.62
N THR A 110 8.47 -2.58 9.67
CA THR A 110 9.50 -2.20 10.64
C THR A 110 10.72 -1.69 9.89
N GLY A 111 10.88 -0.37 9.78
CA GLY A 111 11.86 0.23 8.87
C GLY A 111 11.47 0.16 7.38
N GLY A 112 10.51 -0.71 7.03
CA GLY A 112 9.97 -0.85 5.68
C GLY A 112 9.04 0.31 5.32
N SER A 113 8.90 0.57 4.03
CA SER A 113 8.02 1.62 3.50
C SER A 113 7.08 1.08 2.44
N VAL A 114 5.88 1.65 2.32
CA VAL A 114 4.96 1.41 1.21
C VAL A 114 4.86 2.70 0.41
N SER A 115 5.11 2.61 -0.89
CA SER A 115 4.88 3.73 -1.82
C SER A 115 3.81 3.36 -2.83
N SER A 116 2.91 4.30 -3.10
CA SER A 116 1.85 4.23 -4.10
C SER A 116 1.75 5.58 -4.81
N TYR A 117 2.90 6.20 -5.08
CA TYR A 117 2.99 7.51 -5.71
C TYR A 117 2.30 7.48 -7.08
N GLY A 118 1.34 8.37 -7.30
CA GLY A 118 0.62 8.43 -8.57
C GLY A 118 -0.19 7.18 -8.92
N ALA A 119 -0.43 6.28 -7.96
CA ALA A 119 -1.24 5.09 -8.18
C ALA A 119 -2.72 5.45 -8.39
N ARG A 120 -3.45 4.60 -9.11
CA ARG A 120 -4.87 4.78 -9.42
C ARG A 120 -5.70 3.67 -8.77
N PHE A 121 -6.67 4.04 -7.95
CA PHE A 121 -7.60 3.13 -7.28
C PHE A 121 -8.99 3.34 -7.87
N ILE A 122 -9.36 2.50 -8.84
CA ILE A 122 -10.56 2.59 -9.67
C ILE A 122 -11.52 1.49 -9.22
N GLY A 123 -12.28 1.76 -8.15
CA GLY A 123 -12.95 0.71 -7.39
C GLY A 123 -11.95 -0.22 -6.68
N GLY A 124 -12.46 -1.24 -6.01
CA GLY A 124 -11.63 -2.17 -5.23
C GLY A 124 -11.26 -1.65 -3.84
N ARG A 125 -10.39 -2.38 -3.13
CA ARG A 125 -10.09 -2.15 -1.71
C ARG A 125 -8.62 -2.38 -1.39
N VAL A 126 -8.01 -1.45 -0.67
CA VAL A 126 -6.74 -1.68 0.04
C VAL A 126 -7.00 -1.65 1.54
N ASP A 127 -6.70 -2.75 2.23
CA ASP A 127 -7.04 -2.90 3.65
C ASP A 127 -5.79 -3.08 4.51
N PHE A 128 -5.52 -2.12 5.37
CA PHE A 128 -4.47 -2.13 6.38
C PHE A 128 -5.05 -2.32 7.79
N PHE A 129 -6.21 -2.96 7.92
CA PHE A 129 -6.82 -3.17 9.23
C PHE A 129 -5.85 -3.81 10.22
N GLY A 130 -5.65 -3.19 11.38
CA GLY A 130 -4.75 -3.72 12.41
C GLY A 130 -3.26 -3.71 12.04
N ALA A 131 -2.89 -3.20 10.86
CA ALA A 131 -1.49 -3.14 10.44
C ALA A 131 -0.67 -2.24 11.36
N ARG A 132 0.61 -2.58 11.53
CA ARG A 132 1.55 -1.82 12.34
C ARG A 132 2.63 -1.23 11.44
N PHE A 133 2.79 0.09 11.50
CA PHE A 133 3.88 0.82 10.85
C PHE A 133 4.81 1.36 11.93
N ALA A 134 6.05 0.91 11.95
CA ALA A 134 7.10 1.33 12.87
C ALA A 134 8.30 1.84 12.06
N ASP A 135 8.64 3.11 12.23
CA ASP A 135 9.83 3.75 11.65
C ASP A 135 9.95 3.63 10.11
N GLY A 136 8.89 3.97 9.39
CA GLY A 136 8.84 3.88 7.93
C GLY A 136 7.97 4.95 7.27
N LYS A 137 7.73 4.82 5.97
CA LYS A 137 6.87 5.73 5.21
C LYS A 137 5.73 4.98 4.53
N VAL A 138 4.55 5.60 4.52
CA VAL A 138 3.39 5.18 3.73
C VAL A 138 3.00 6.35 2.82
N LEU A 139 3.22 6.21 1.52
CA LEU A 139 3.17 7.31 0.57
C LEU A 139 2.05 7.11 -0.46
N PHE A 140 1.11 8.04 -0.51
CA PHE A 140 0.03 8.11 -1.50
C PHE A 140 0.06 9.43 -2.27
N ASN A 141 1.21 10.12 -2.31
CA ASN A 141 1.30 11.41 -3.00
C ASN A 141 0.88 11.27 -4.48
N ASN A 142 0.05 12.19 -4.97
CA ASN A 142 -0.57 12.16 -6.31
C ASN A 142 -1.45 10.93 -6.62
N ALA A 143 -1.76 10.07 -5.64
CA ALA A 143 -2.65 8.95 -5.86
C ALA A 143 -4.08 9.43 -6.16
N ARG A 144 -4.82 8.67 -6.98
CA ARG A 144 -6.20 8.98 -7.34
C ARG A 144 -7.12 7.86 -6.91
N PHE A 145 -8.14 8.18 -6.12
CA PHE A 145 -9.17 7.25 -5.68
C PHE A 145 -10.48 7.62 -6.37
N THR A 146 -10.94 6.75 -7.26
CA THR A 146 -12.19 6.87 -8.01
C THR A 146 -13.07 5.65 -7.74
N GLY A 147 -13.86 5.67 -6.66
CA GLY A 147 -14.73 4.55 -6.24
C GLY A 147 -14.09 3.50 -5.33
N GLY A 148 -12.78 3.60 -5.02
CA GLY A 148 -12.04 2.63 -4.21
C GLY A 148 -12.04 2.94 -2.71
N ILE A 149 -11.80 1.91 -1.87
CA ILE A 149 -11.70 2.03 -0.41
C ILE A 149 -10.25 1.82 0.04
N VAL A 150 -9.73 2.70 0.90
CA VAL A 150 -8.52 2.44 1.69
C VAL A 150 -8.87 2.48 3.17
N SER A 151 -8.58 1.39 3.88
CA SER A 151 -8.86 1.28 5.31
C SER A 151 -7.56 1.20 6.09
N PHE A 152 -7.36 2.11 7.05
CA PHE A 152 -6.34 2.06 8.10
C PHE A 152 -6.98 1.79 9.46
N ASN A 153 -8.17 1.20 9.48
CA ASN A 153 -8.94 1.06 10.71
C ASN A 153 -8.17 0.19 11.71
N ARG A 154 -8.04 0.67 12.95
CA ARG A 154 -7.22 0.04 14.01
C ARG A 154 -5.73 -0.12 13.68
N ALA A 155 -5.23 0.51 12.62
CA ALA A 155 -3.79 0.52 12.34
C ALA A 155 -3.05 1.32 13.41
N THR A 156 -1.80 0.93 13.69
CA THR A 156 -0.92 1.66 14.60
C THR A 156 0.28 2.20 13.83
N PHE A 157 0.51 3.51 13.94
CA PHE A 157 1.65 4.22 13.38
C PHE A 157 2.59 4.63 14.52
N ILE A 158 3.85 4.19 14.49
CA ILE A 158 4.87 4.46 15.51
C ILE A 158 6.09 5.05 14.83
N GLY A 159 6.36 6.34 15.04
CA GLY A 159 7.43 7.04 14.32
C GLY A 159 7.26 7.08 12.79
N ALA A 160 6.13 6.59 12.27
CA ALA A 160 5.88 6.41 10.85
C ALA A 160 5.35 7.69 10.20
N THR A 161 5.70 7.92 8.93
CA THR A 161 5.22 9.05 8.15
C THR A 161 4.18 8.60 7.12
N VAL A 162 3.00 9.20 7.12
CA VAL A 162 1.92 8.94 6.14
C VAL A 162 1.67 10.21 5.33
N LEU A 163 1.84 10.14 4.01
CA LEU A 163 1.72 11.31 3.13
C LEU A 163 0.64 11.10 2.05
N PHE A 164 -0.27 12.06 1.91
CA PHE A 164 -1.30 12.11 0.86
C PHE A 164 -1.21 13.39 0.02
N ASP A 165 -0.04 14.04 -0.06
CA ASP A 165 0.04 15.31 -0.77
C ASP A 165 -0.35 15.15 -2.25
N ARG A 166 -1.31 15.97 -2.70
CA ARG A 166 -1.92 15.98 -4.04
C ARG A 166 -2.72 14.72 -4.36
N ALA A 167 -3.09 13.92 -3.37
CA ALA A 167 -4.03 12.82 -3.55
C ALA A 167 -5.45 13.35 -3.80
N SER A 168 -6.24 12.63 -4.59
CA SER A 168 -7.64 12.98 -4.91
C SER A 168 -8.56 11.83 -4.54
N PHE A 169 -9.69 12.13 -3.89
CA PHE A 169 -10.63 11.15 -3.32
C PHE A 169 -12.02 11.14 -3.99
N ALA A 170 -12.10 11.40 -5.29
CA ALA A 170 -13.36 11.53 -6.03
C ALA A 170 -14.21 10.22 -5.98
N GLY A 171 -15.17 10.14 -5.05
CA GLY A 171 -16.03 8.97 -4.86
C GLY A 171 -15.36 7.75 -4.21
N GLY A 172 -14.13 7.90 -3.71
CA GLY A 172 -13.45 6.88 -2.89
C GLY A 172 -13.53 7.20 -1.39
N THR A 173 -13.22 6.22 -0.54
CA THR A 173 -13.22 6.41 0.91
C THR A 173 -11.84 6.08 1.48
N VAL A 174 -11.34 6.94 2.37
CA VAL A 174 -10.22 6.60 3.26
C VAL A 174 -10.70 6.69 4.70
N SER A 175 -10.47 5.63 5.47
CA SER A 175 -10.91 5.53 6.86
C SER A 175 -9.72 5.23 7.77
N PHE A 176 -9.68 5.93 8.91
CA PHE A 176 -8.72 5.80 10.01
C PHE A 176 -9.46 5.49 11.32
N ASP A 177 -10.67 4.92 11.25
CA ASP A 177 -11.45 4.61 12.45
C ASP A 177 -10.63 3.79 13.45
N ARG A 178 -10.50 4.34 14.68
CA ARG A 178 -9.70 3.77 15.77
C ARG A 178 -8.23 3.53 15.43
N ALA A 179 -7.68 4.21 14.41
CA ALA A 179 -6.25 4.21 14.17
C ALA A 179 -5.52 4.94 15.32
N ARG A 180 -4.26 4.57 15.54
CA ARG A 180 -3.45 5.14 16.64
C ARG A 180 -2.12 5.68 16.10
N PHE A 181 -1.84 6.94 16.39
CA PHE A 181 -0.55 7.57 16.10
C PHE A 181 0.28 7.72 17.39
N VAL A 182 1.48 7.15 17.39
CA VAL A 182 2.43 7.13 18.51
C VAL A 182 3.77 7.64 18.01
N ASP A 183 3.91 8.96 17.94
CA ASP A 183 5.01 9.63 17.23
C ASP A 183 4.97 9.34 15.71
N GLY A 184 5.53 10.22 14.88
CA GLY A 184 5.44 10.13 13.42
C GLY A 184 4.87 11.39 12.78
N GLN A 185 4.46 11.31 11.52
CA GLN A 185 3.86 12.45 10.81
C GLN A 185 2.73 12.01 9.89
N VAL A 186 1.63 12.75 9.87
CA VAL A 186 0.63 12.67 8.80
C VAL A 186 0.58 14.01 8.09
N SER A 187 0.71 14.00 6.76
CA SER A 187 0.60 15.20 5.92
C SER A 187 -0.39 14.94 4.79
N ILE A 188 -1.28 15.91 4.61
CA ILE A 188 -2.16 16.00 3.44
C ILE A 188 -2.03 17.44 2.95
N ARG A 189 -1.58 17.62 1.71
CA ARG A 189 -1.47 18.93 1.06
C ARG A 189 -2.18 18.91 -0.28
N TYR A 190 -3.08 19.86 -0.50
CA TYR A 190 -3.78 20.00 -1.77
C TYR A 190 -3.00 20.87 -2.76
N ASP A 191 -3.14 20.59 -4.05
CA ASP A 191 -2.69 21.50 -5.11
C ASP A 191 -3.72 22.64 -5.22
N GLN A 192 -3.26 23.89 -5.06
CA GLN A 192 -4.10 25.09 -5.15
C GLN A 192 -4.66 25.31 -6.57
N ASN A 193 -4.08 24.65 -7.58
CA ASN A 193 -4.46 24.80 -8.99
C ASN A 193 -5.31 23.62 -9.52
N MET A 194 -5.81 22.71 -8.66
CA MET A 194 -6.63 21.59 -9.12
C MET A 194 -8.05 22.03 -9.52
N PRO A 195 -8.61 21.60 -10.68
CA PRO A 195 -9.80 22.24 -11.25
C PRO A 195 -11.16 21.91 -10.62
N GLU A 196 -11.32 20.99 -9.65
CA GLU A 196 -12.65 20.65 -9.11
C GLU A 196 -12.70 20.31 -7.60
N PRO A 197 -13.77 20.69 -6.88
CA PRO A 197 -13.89 20.60 -5.42
C PRO A 197 -14.46 19.28 -4.87
N ASP A 198 -14.41 18.15 -5.59
CA ASP A 198 -14.54 16.81 -4.97
C ASP A 198 -13.32 16.45 -4.08
N ALA A 199 -12.38 17.39 -3.96
CA ALA A 199 -11.03 17.24 -3.42
C ALA A 199 -10.88 17.49 -1.90
N ALA A 200 -11.96 17.65 -1.11
CA ALA A 200 -11.82 18.25 0.23
C ALA A 200 -12.43 17.47 1.41
N MET A 201 -12.80 16.19 1.29
CA MET A 201 -13.31 15.44 2.43
C MET A 201 -12.17 14.92 3.31
N CYS A 202 -12.18 15.28 4.60
CA CYS A 202 -11.32 14.66 5.59
C CYS A 202 -11.58 13.15 5.63
N PRO A 203 -10.54 12.29 5.57
CA PRO A 203 -10.69 10.87 5.82
C PRO A 203 -11.43 10.61 7.13
N GLU A 204 -12.33 9.64 7.11
CA GLU A 204 -13.15 9.28 8.27
C GLU A 204 -12.25 8.88 9.44
N GLY A 205 -12.56 9.34 10.65
CA GLY A 205 -11.82 9.00 11.87
C GLY A 205 -10.40 9.56 11.97
N LEU A 206 -9.91 10.34 10.98
CA LEU A 206 -8.56 10.89 11.01
C LEU A 206 -8.40 11.97 12.10
N LEU A 207 -9.40 12.84 12.26
CA LEU A 207 -9.40 13.87 13.32
C LEU A 207 -9.42 13.23 14.72
N ASP A 208 -10.24 12.20 14.92
CA ASP A 208 -10.31 11.47 16.19
C ASP A 208 -8.98 10.74 16.50
N ALA A 209 -8.39 10.11 15.48
CA ALA A 209 -7.11 9.42 15.60
C ALA A 209 -5.95 10.41 15.90
N GLU A 210 -6.03 11.63 15.38
CA GLU A 210 -5.10 12.72 15.70
C GLU A 210 -5.26 13.19 17.14
N ALA A 211 -6.49 13.50 17.56
CA ALA A 211 -6.79 13.98 18.90
C ALA A 211 -6.45 12.95 19.99
N ALA A 212 -6.57 11.65 19.69
CA ALA A 212 -6.15 10.56 20.56
C ALA A 212 -4.62 10.30 20.55
N GLY A 213 -3.91 10.87 19.57
CA GLY A 213 -2.46 10.80 19.43
C GLY A 213 -1.71 11.82 20.31
N ARG A 214 -0.38 11.83 20.23
CA ARG A 214 0.40 12.91 20.86
C ARG A 214 0.30 14.18 20.01
N THR A 215 0.11 15.33 20.66
CA THR A 215 -0.09 16.64 20.01
C THR A 215 1.13 17.08 19.18
N GLY A 216 0.89 17.74 18.04
CA GLY A 216 1.95 18.30 17.16
C GLY A 216 2.54 17.33 16.12
N VAL A 217 2.02 16.11 16.06
CA VAL A 217 2.50 15.00 15.23
C VAL A 217 1.77 14.94 13.89
N VAL A 218 0.53 15.41 13.80
CA VAL A 218 -0.28 15.42 12.57
C VAL A 218 -0.47 16.85 12.08
N ARG A 219 -0.14 17.12 10.82
CA ARG A 219 -0.37 18.43 10.19
C ARG A 219 -1.53 18.32 9.21
N LEU A 220 -2.71 18.74 9.65
CA LEU A 220 -3.90 18.85 8.82
C LEU A 220 -3.97 20.23 8.16
N PRO A 221 -4.53 20.33 6.94
CA PRO A 221 -4.89 21.62 6.33
C PRO A 221 -5.81 22.43 7.24
N ASP A 222 -5.58 23.74 7.34
CA ASP A 222 -6.39 24.62 8.19
C ASP A 222 -7.88 24.65 7.78
N THR A 223 -8.18 24.35 6.51
CA THR A 223 -9.54 24.22 5.97
C THR A 223 -10.36 23.08 6.59
N TRP A 224 -9.74 22.16 7.34
CA TRP A 224 -10.40 21.03 7.99
C TRP A 224 -10.49 21.17 9.51
N LYS A 225 -9.96 22.27 10.06
CA LYS A 225 -10.02 22.58 11.48
C LYS A 225 -11.15 23.55 11.83
N LEU A 226 -12.09 23.77 10.90
CA LEU A 226 -13.22 24.67 11.09
C LEU A 226 -14.50 23.83 11.29
N ASP A 227 -14.97 23.93 12.55
CA ASP A 227 -16.18 23.46 13.22
C ASP A 227 -16.55 21.97 13.21
#